data_AF-A0A318NAM0-F1
#
_entry.id   AF-A0A318NAM0-F1
#
_cell.length_a   1.000
_cell.length_b   1.000
_cell.length_c   1.000
_cell.angle_alpha   90.00
_cell.angle_beta   90.00
_cell.angle_gamma   90.00
#
_symmetry.space_group_name_H-M   'P 1'
#
loop_
_entity.id
_entity.type
_entity.pdbx_description
1 polymer ?
#
loop_
_entity_poly.entity_id
_entity_poly.type
_entity_poly.pdbx_seq_one_letter_code
_entity_poly.pdbx_strand_id
1 'polypeptide(L)'
;TRGYVPDGEPAFAAEAIRLARLLDRLMPEQSEVAALLALFLFQHARAEARRDAAGNLLTLQRQDRLRWDRAAIAEGLAALDR
;
A
#
# COMPACT_ATOMS: atom_id res chain seq x y z
N THR A 1 -20.16 -14.98 16.19
CA THR A 1 -18.88 -14.54 15.59
C THR A 1 -18.76 -13.04 15.76
N ARG A 2 -18.03 -12.55 16.77
CA ARG A 2 -17.56 -11.14 16.82
C ARG A 2 -16.72 -10.95 15.54
N GLY A 3 -16.86 -9.99 14.65
CA GLY A 3 -17.54 -8.70 14.55
C GLY A 3 -16.58 -7.84 13.71
N TYR A 4 -16.94 -7.44 12.49
CA TYR A 4 -16.14 -6.51 11.67
C TYR A 4 -16.22 -5.14 12.35
N VAL A 5 -15.10 -4.69 12.93
CA VAL A 5 -15.01 -3.37 13.56
C VAL A 5 -14.45 -2.41 12.50
N PRO A 6 -15.27 -1.49 11.96
CA PRO A 6 -14.89 -0.66 10.82
C PRO A 6 -13.96 0.51 11.19
N ASP A 7 -13.63 0.69 12.47
CA ASP A 7 -12.86 1.85 12.96
C ASP A 7 -11.34 1.71 12.76
N GLY A 8 -10.88 0.63 12.10
CA GLY A 8 -9.45 0.25 11.95
C GLY A 8 -8.84 0.42 10.55
N GLU A 9 -9.53 1.08 9.63
CA GLU A 9 -9.19 1.15 8.18
C GLU A 9 -7.73 1.55 7.82
N PRO A 10 -6.99 2.39 8.57
CA PRO A 10 -5.57 2.64 8.28
C PRO A 10 -4.63 1.52 8.74
N ALA A 11 -4.97 0.82 9.82
CA ALA A 11 -4.08 -0.12 10.49
C ALA A 11 -3.90 -1.41 9.71
N PHE A 12 -4.92 -1.89 9.00
CA PHE A 12 -4.85 -3.14 8.24
C PHE A 12 -3.91 -3.04 7.03
N ALA A 13 -3.93 -1.91 6.31
CA ALA A 13 -3.05 -1.71 5.16
C ALA A 13 -1.58 -1.59 5.60
N ALA A 14 -1.31 -0.82 6.65
CA ALA A 14 0.03 -0.68 7.22
C ALA A 14 0.57 -2.03 7.72
N GLU A 15 -0.28 -2.82 8.39
CA GLU A 15 0.09 -4.15 8.88
C GLU A 15 0.32 -5.15 7.74
N ALA A 16 -0.50 -5.13 6.70
CA ALA A 16 -0.29 -5.96 5.51
C ALA A 16 1.07 -5.67 4.84
N ILE A 17 1.46 -4.39 4.75
CA ILE A 17 2.79 -4.00 4.24
C ILE A 17 3.89 -4.48 5.19
N ARG A 18 3.72 -4.33 6.51
CA ARG A 18 4.70 -4.81 7.49
C ARG A 18 4.92 -6.32 7.38
N LEU A 19 3.84 -7.09 7.22
CA LEU A 19 3.90 -8.54 7.04
C LEU A 19 4.51 -8.92 5.69
N ALA A 20 4.17 -8.22 4.60
CA ALA A 20 4.79 -8.44 3.30
C ALA A 20 6.31 -8.17 3.32
N ARG A 21 6.77 -7.10 3.97
CA ARG A 21 8.22 -6.83 4.20
C ARG A 21 8.89 -7.91 5.05
N LEU A 22 8.17 -8.51 6.00
CA LEU A 22 8.70 -9.61 6.79
C LEU A 22 8.87 -10.86 5.93
N LEU A 23 7.85 -11.22 5.14
CA LEU A 23 7.94 -12.34 4.20
C LEU A 23 9.06 -12.14 3.19
N ASP A 24 9.19 -10.93 2.66
CA ASP A 24 10.20 -10.57 1.66
C ASP A 24 11.62 -10.80 2.18
N ARG A 25 11.87 -10.48 3.47
CA ARG A 25 13.15 -10.77 4.13
C ARG A 25 13.36 -12.26 4.43
N LEU A 26 12.30 -13.00 4.70
CA LEU A 26 12.37 -14.43 5.03
C LEU A 26 12.46 -15.31 3.77
N MET A 27 11.98 -14.82 2.63
CA MET A 27 11.85 -15.55 1.37
C MET A 27 12.37 -14.69 0.19
N PRO A 28 13.65 -14.26 0.21
CA PRO A 28 14.19 -13.30 -0.77
C PRO A 28 14.16 -13.79 -2.22
N GLU A 29 14.21 -15.10 -2.43
CA GLU A 29 14.18 -15.75 -3.76
C GLU A 29 12.76 -15.89 -4.33
N GLN A 30 11.72 -15.53 -3.56
CA GLN A 30 10.33 -15.67 -3.99
C GLN A 30 9.80 -14.38 -4.62
N SER A 31 9.87 -14.32 -5.94
CA SER A 31 9.41 -13.15 -6.72
C SER A 31 7.95 -12.75 -6.46
N GLU A 32 7.06 -13.69 -6.14
CA GLU A 32 5.65 -13.38 -5.82
C GLU A 32 5.49 -12.59 -4.53
N VAL A 33 6.39 -12.79 -3.55
CA VAL A 33 6.38 -12.02 -2.30
C VAL A 33 6.81 -10.58 -2.57
N ALA A 34 7.85 -10.39 -3.38
CA ALA A 34 8.31 -9.09 -3.81
C ALA A 34 7.24 -8.34 -4.64
N ALA A 35 6.58 -9.04 -5.56
CA ALA A 35 5.47 -8.50 -6.36
C ALA A 35 4.27 -8.11 -5.49
N LEU A 36 3.92 -8.91 -4.48
CA LEU A 36 2.85 -8.60 -3.52
C LEU A 36 3.19 -7.35 -2.70
N LEU A 37 4.43 -7.26 -2.20
CA LEU A 37 4.90 -6.09 -1.47
C LEU A 37 4.83 -4.83 -2.35
N ALA A 38 5.32 -4.90 -3.59
CA ALA A 38 5.24 -3.80 -4.55
C ALA A 38 3.79 -3.36 -4.79
N LEU A 39 2.86 -4.30 -5.01
CA LEU A 39 1.44 -4.01 -5.18
C LEU A 39 0.87 -3.26 -3.97
N PHE A 40 1.14 -3.73 -2.75
CA PHE A 40 0.66 -3.07 -1.54
C PHE A 40 1.23 -1.66 -1.39
N LEU A 41 2.52 -1.47 -1.66
CA LEU A 41 3.17 -0.16 -1.60
C LEU A 41 2.58 0.82 -2.63
N PHE A 42 2.35 0.40 -3.87
CA PHE A 42 1.73 1.27 -4.90
C PHE A 42 0.27 1.62 -4.59
N GLN A 43 -0.45 0.72 -3.93
CA GLN A 43 -1.80 1.01 -3.46
C GLN A 43 -1.74 2.02 -2.30
N HIS A 44 -0.93 1.75 -1.28
CA HIS A 44 -0.83 2.57 -0.09
C HIS A 44 -0.25 3.96 -0.36
N ALA A 45 0.69 4.10 -1.30
CA ALA A 45 1.27 5.38 -1.68
C ALA A 45 0.24 6.42 -2.11
N ARG A 46 -0.96 5.98 -2.52
CA ARG A 46 -2.05 6.86 -2.97
C ARG A 46 -3.13 7.05 -1.92
N ALA A 47 -3.03 6.44 -0.74
CA ALA A 47 -4.11 6.38 0.26
C ALA A 47 -4.68 7.78 0.57
N GLU A 48 -3.80 8.74 0.85
CA GLU A 48 -4.18 10.13 1.16
C GLU A 48 -4.83 10.87 -0.02
N ALA A 49 -4.53 10.48 -1.26
CA ALA A 49 -5.03 11.13 -2.46
C ALA A 49 -6.33 10.50 -3.00
N ARG A 50 -6.84 9.41 -2.41
CA ARG A 50 -8.04 8.69 -2.89
C ARG A 50 -9.35 9.39 -2.58
N ARG A 51 -9.36 10.34 -1.64
CA ARG A 51 -10.56 11.02 -1.18
C ARG A 51 -10.40 12.53 -1.23
N ASP A 52 -11.49 13.23 -1.52
CA ASP A 52 -11.56 14.67 -1.34
C ASP A 52 -11.81 15.04 0.14
N ALA A 53 -11.87 16.34 0.43
CA ALA A 53 -12.11 16.84 1.79
C ALA A 53 -13.50 16.45 2.36
N ALA A 54 -14.45 16.08 1.51
CA ALA A 54 -15.76 15.58 1.91
C ALA A 54 -15.79 14.04 2.05
N GLY A 55 -14.65 13.36 1.84
CA GLY A 55 -14.52 11.92 1.96
C GLY A 55 -14.95 11.13 0.71
N ASN A 56 -15.32 11.79 -0.39
CA ASN A 56 -15.75 11.13 -1.62
C ASN A 56 -14.57 10.50 -2.34
N LEU A 57 -14.78 9.32 -2.94
CA LEU A 57 -13.75 8.68 -3.75
C LEU A 57 -13.43 9.50 -5.01
N LEU A 58 -12.14 9.69 -5.26
CA LEU A 58 -11.60 10.34 -6.44
C LEU A 58 -11.12 9.30 -7.46
N THR A 59 -11.50 9.49 -8.72
CA THR A 59 -10.91 8.74 -9.84
C THR A 59 -9.42 9.02 -9.94
N LEU A 60 -8.65 8.08 -10.49
CA LEU A 60 -7.18 8.19 -10.56
C LEU A 60 -6.70 9.51 -11.19
N GLN A 61 -7.39 10.00 -12.21
CA GLN A 61 -7.05 11.24 -12.92
C GLN A 61 -7.24 12.49 -12.06
N ARG A 62 -8.10 12.42 -11.03
CA ARG A 62 -8.41 13.52 -10.12
C ARG A 62 -7.58 13.50 -8.83
N GLN A 63 -6.82 12.44 -8.59
CA GLN A 63 -5.95 12.35 -7.41
C GLN A 63 -4.75 13.28 -7.58
N ASP A 64 -4.49 14.11 -6.57
CA ASP A 64 -3.28 14.94 -6.55
C ASP A 64 -2.04 14.07 -6.37
N ARG A 65 -1.20 14.01 -7.41
CA ARG A 65 0.04 13.21 -7.43
C ARG A 65 1.14 13.78 -6.56
N LEU A 66 1.05 15.04 -6.14
CA LEU A 66 1.99 15.61 -5.17
C LEU A 66 1.81 15.00 -3.78
N ARG A 67 0.60 14.51 -3.47
CA ARG A 67 0.26 13.83 -2.22
C ARG A 67 0.60 12.34 -2.21
N TRP A 68 1.19 11.82 -3.29
CA TRP A 68 1.59 10.41 -3.33
C TRP A 68 2.89 10.21 -2.54
N ASP A 69 2.93 9.14 -1.74
CA ASP A 69 4.14 8.77 -1.01
C ASP A 69 5.22 8.28 -1.98
N ARG A 70 6.21 9.14 -2.19
CA ARG A 70 7.34 8.86 -3.10
C ARG A 70 8.27 7.78 -2.56
N ALA A 71 8.39 7.65 -1.24
CA ALA A 71 9.22 6.62 -0.63
C ALA A 71 8.60 5.24 -0.83
N ALA A 72 7.29 5.10 -0.60
CA ALA A 72 6.58 3.85 -0.88
C ALA A 72 6.64 3.46 -2.36
N ILE A 73 6.53 4.42 -3.28
CA ILE A 73 6.69 4.16 -4.72
C ILE A 73 8.12 3.67 -5.03
N ALA A 74 9.14 4.34 -4.50
CA ALA A 74 10.53 3.96 -4.74
C ALA A 74 10.84 2.55 -4.19
N GLU A 75 10.36 2.23 -3.00
CA GLU A 75 10.47 0.89 -2.42
C GLU A 75 9.75 -0.16 -3.27
N GLY A 76 8.54 0.15 -3.75
CA GLY A 76 7.79 -0.77 -4.60
C GLY A 76 8.49 -1.04 -5.94
N LEU A 77 9.16 -0.04 -6.53
CA LEU A 77 9.98 -0.23 -7.72
C LEU A 77 11.21 -1.09 -7.42
N ALA A 78 11.93 -0.80 -6.33
CA ALA A 78 13.09 -1.59 -5.92
C ALA A 78 12.75 -3.06 -5.62
N ALA A 79 11.53 -3.34 -5.13
CA ALA A 79 11.05 -4.70 -4.94
C ALA A 79 10.80 -5.44 -6.27
N LEU A 80 10.44 -4.73 -7.36
CA LEU A 80 10.26 -5.36 -8.69
C LEU A 80 11.57 -5.61 -9.43
N ASP A 81 12.61 -4.85 -9.12
CA ASP A 81 13.93 -4.94 -9.78
C ASP A 81 14.80 -6.09 -9.22
N ARG A 82 14.23 -6.95 -8.37
CA ARG A 82 14.94 -7.93 -7.56
C ARG A 82 14.49 -9.34 -7.90
#